data_AF-A0AAW3FJU6-F1
#
_entry.id   AF-A0AAW3FJU6-F1
#
_cell.length_a   1.000
_cell.length_b   1.000
_cell.length_c   1.000
_cell.angle_alpha   90.00
_cell.angle_beta   90.00
_cell.angle_gamma   90.00
#
_symmetry.space_group_name_H-M   'P 1'
#
loop_
_entity.id
_entity.type
_entity.pdbx_description
1 polymer ?
#
loop_
_entity_poly.entity_id
_entity_poly.type
_entity_poly.pdbx_seq_one_letter_code
_entity_poly.pdbx_strand_id
1 'polypeptide(L)'
;MNLINRSIQYALSAETGNTDSVVVGVYGKSDNLEINGTLTIVADDLDEGTTFDDLSKKQLFALATKKLPTLLPTLAYTNYQFFVQNDTPVRLTAYSDLSNNGSYISLSSTLDQSDFTNKAIESVGYEDVKSAVKTILSQEFPTS
;
A
#
# COMPACT_ATOMS: atom_id res chain seq x y z
N MET A 1 -7.03 -2.66 8.32
CA MET A 1 -6.20 -3.85 8.01
C MET A 1 -5.13 -4.07 9.07
N ASN A 2 -4.72 -5.32 9.38
CA ASN A 2 -3.52 -5.58 10.18
C ASN A 2 -2.28 -5.66 9.27
N LEU A 3 -1.26 -4.86 9.55
CA LEU A 3 0.00 -4.84 8.81
C LEU A 3 1.11 -5.52 9.61
N ILE A 4 1.99 -6.24 8.91
CA ILE A 4 3.18 -6.87 9.51
C ILE A 4 4.47 -6.36 8.86
N ASN A 5 5.52 -6.31 9.68
CA ASN A 5 6.88 -6.01 9.23
C ASN A 5 7.54 -7.29 8.71
N ARG A 6 7.86 -7.34 7.41
CA ARG A 6 8.55 -8.47 6.78
C ARG A 6 10.07 -8.33 6.74
N SER A 7 10.58 -7.10 6.74
CA SER A 7 12.02 -6.83 6.70
C SER A 7 12.36 -5.45 7.22
N ILE A 8 13.58 -5.28 7.72
CA ILE A 8 14.21 -3.98 7.94
C ILE A 8 15.59 -4.04 7.31
N GLN A 9 15.94 -3.03 6.53
CA GLN A 9 17.25 -2.87 5.92
C GLN A 9 17.75 -1.46 6.24
N TYR A 10 18.97 -1.36 6.76
CA TYR A 10 19.60 -0.09 7.10
C TYR A 10 20.55 0.29 5.97
N ALA A 11 20.42 1.50 5.43
CA ALA A 11 21.39 2.07 4.51
C ALA A 11 22.36 2.92 5.34
N LEU A 12 23.62 2.48 5.41
CA LEU A 12 24.66 3.17 6.17
C LEU A 12 25.48 4.06 5.25
N SER A 13 25.80 5.26 5.74
CA SER A 13 26.77 6.16 5.14
C SER A 13 28.14 5.49 5.12
N ALA A 14 28.75 5.39 3.94
CA ALA A 14 30.10 4.84 3.81
C ALA A 14 31.17 5.74 4.48
N GLU A 15 30.88 7.04 4.64
CA GLU A 15 31.83 8.03 5.18
C GLU A 15 31.79 8.12 6.70
N THR A 16 30.60 8.02 7.29
CA THR A 16 30.40 8.23 8.74
C THR A 16 30.02 6.96 9.49
N GLY A 17 29.54 5.92 8.79
CA GLY A 17 28.97 4.73 9.41
C GLY A 17 27.57 4.94 9.99
N ASN A 18 27.04 6.16 9.97
CA ASN A 18 25.70 6.48 10.46
C ASN A 18 24.63 5.92 9.51
N THR A 19 23.45 5.61 10.04
CA THR A 19 22.30 5.23 9.22
C THR A 19 21.73 6.47 8.48
N ASP A 20 21.71 6.44 7.14
CA ASP A 20 21.16 7.50 6.29
C ASP A 20 19.66 7.31 6.02
N SER A 21 19.22 6.06 5.91
CA SER A 21 17.81 5.71 5.71
C SER A 21 17.53 4.26 6.12
N VAL A 22 16.25 3.97 6.32
CA VAL A 22 15.78 2.62 6.67
C VAL A 22 14.69 2.19 5.70
N VAL A 23 14.85 1.03 5.08
CA VAL A 23 13.83 0.42 4.22
C VAL A 23 13.07 -0.65 5.01
N VAL A 24 11.77 -0.45 5.16
CA VAL A 24 10.88 -1.32 5.92
C VAL A 24 9.96 -2.10 4.99
N GLY A 25 10.01 -3.43 5.05
CA GLY A 25 9.10 -4.30 4.32
C GLY A 25 7.74 -4.38 5.02
N VAL A 26 6.68 -4.09 4.27
CA VAL A 26 5.29 -4.08 4.75
C VAL A 26 4.48 -5.11 3.99
N TYR A 27 3.66 -5.87 4.72
CA TYR A 27 2.65 -6.73 4.15
C TYR A 27 1.36 -6.65 4.95
N GLY A 28 0.24 -6.69 4.25
CA GLY A 28 -1.10 -6.74 4.85
C GLY A 28 -2.07 -7.40 3.91
N LYS A 29 -3.02 -8.13 4.48
CA LYS A 29 -4.09 -8.77 3.72
C LYS A 29 -5.39 -8.75 4.51
N SER A 30 -6.47 -8.36 3.85
CA SER A 30 -7.85 -8.53 4.25
C SER A 30 -8.59 -9.28 3.15
N ASP A 31 -9.92 -9.43 3.28
CA ASP A 31 -10.72 -10.20 2.32
C ASP A 31 -10.63 -9.63 0.90
N ASN A 32 -10.64 -8.29 0.78
CA ASN A 32 -10.76 -7.60 -0.51
C ASN A 32 -9.52 -6.78 -0.88
N LEU A 33 -8.46 -6.81 -0.06
CA LEU A 33 -7.26 -6.02 -0.27
C LEU A 33 -6.00 -6.75 0.20
N GLU A 34 -4.96 -6.72 -0.63
CA GLU A 34 -3.61 -7.16 -0.28
C GLU A 34 -2.62 -6.06 -0.65
N ILE A 35 -1.73 -5.74 0.29
CA ILE A 35 -0.63 -4.79 0.14
C ILE A 35 0.66 -5.53 0.42
N ASN A 36 1.64 -5.36 -0.47
CA ASN A 36 2.98 -5.89 -0.31
C ASN A 36 3.99 -4.88 -0.85
N GLY A 37 5.01 -4.53 -0.07
CA GLY A 37 5.98 -3.53 -0.51
C GLY A 37 7.08 -3.24 0.48
N THR A 38 7.86 -2.22 0.14
CA THR A 38 8.92 -1.65 0.96
C THR A 38 8.75 -0.14 1.04
N LEU A 39 8.84 0.43 2.23
CA LEU A 39 8.76 1.87 2.47
C LEU A 39 10.09 2.37 3.00
N THR A 40 10.63 3.39 2.35
CA THR A 40 11.86 4.06 2.78
C THR A 40 11.51 5.16 3.76
N ILE A 41 12.22 5.16 4.89
CA ILE A 41 12.19 6.19 5.92
C ILE A 41 13.49 6.99 5.79
N VAL A 42 13.37 8.31 5.68
CA VAL A 42 14.48 9.27 5.58
C VAL A 42 14.49 10.19 6.80
N ALA A 43 15.53 10.99 6.96
CA ALA A 43 15.69 11.87 8.12
C ALA A 43 14.48 12.80 8.35
N ASP A 44 13.85 13.29 7.27
CA ASP A 44 12.66 14.14 7.33
C ASP A 44 11.42 13.43 7.92
N ASP A 45 11.43 12.10 8.01
CA ASP A 45 10.36 11.33 8.65
C ASP A 45 10.56 11.21 10.19
N LEU A 46 11.69 11.68 10.72
CA LEU A 46 12.04 11.58 12.14
C LEU A 46 11.61 12.83 12.92
N ASP A 47 11.34 12.65 14.21
CA ASP A 47 11.20 13.77 15.14
C ASP A 47 12.56 14.46 15.35
N GLU A 48 12.54 15.77 15.57
CA GLU A 48 13.77 16.57 15.75
C GLU A 48 14.67 15.98 16.86
N GLY A 49 15.97 15.83 16.54
CA GLY A 49 16.96 15.29 17.45
C GLY A 49 16.98 13.75 17.58
N THR A 50 16.14 13.04 16.85
CA THR A 50 16.14 11.56 16.80
C THR A 50 17.02 11.04 15.66
N THR A 51 17.76 9.96 15.90
CA THR A 51 18.48 9.23 14.85
C THR A 51 17.84 7.86 14.62
N PHE A 52 18.10 7.24 13.47
CA PHE A 52 17.59 5.89 13.20
C PHE A 52 18.13 4.83 14.17
N ASP A 53 19.32 5.06 14.73
CA ASP A 53 19.98 4.13 15.64
C ASP A 53 19.31 4.10 17.02
N ASP A 54 18.52 5.14 17.35
CA ASP A 54 17.69 5.21 18.57
C ASP A 54 16.38 4.42 18.45
N LEU A 55 15.98 4.05 17.23
CA LEU A 55 14.64 3.53 16.95
C LEU A 55 14.57 2.00 16.98
N SER A 56 13.60 1.49 17.74
CA SER A 56 13.24 0.08 17.70
C SER A 56 12.59 -0.31 16.36
N LYS A 57 12.63 -1.60 16.04
CA LYS A 57 11.86 -2.21 14.93
C LYS A 57 10.38 -1.79 14.90
N LYS A 58 9.76 -1.64 16.08
CA LYS A 58 8.35 -1.24 16.20
C LYS A 58 8.15 0.24 15.82
N GLN A 59 9.05 1.12 16.25
CA GLN A 59 9.00 2.55 15.89
C GLN A 59 9.26 2.75 14.39
N LEU A 60 10.27 2.07 13.83
CA LEU A 60 10.55 2.09 12.39
C LEU A 60 9.33 1.61 11.59
N PHE A 61 8.69 0.52 12.01
CA PHE A 61 7.47 0.05 11.35
C PHE A 61 6.31 1.05 11.44
N ALA A 62 6.13 1.71 12.58
CA ALA A 62 5.11 2.74 12.75
C ALA A 62 5.35 3.97 11.86
N LEU A 63 6.61 4.42 11.76
CA LEU A 63 6.99 5.51 10.85
C LEU A 63 6.72 5.16 9.39
N ALA A 64 7.10 3.95 8.96
CA ALA A 64 6.82 3.47 7.62
C ALA A 64 5.31 3.46 7.32
N THR A 65 4.50 2.82 8.17
CA THR A 65 3.06 2.67 7.92
C THR A 65 2.29 3.99 8.02
N LYS A 66 2.78 4.98 8.77
CA LYS A 66 2.23 6.34 8.82
C LYS A 66 2.25 7.04 7.45
N LYS A 67 3.12 6.62 6.53
CA LYS A 67 3.21 7.18 5.17
C LYS A 67 2.12 6.64 4.23
N LEU A 68 1.53 5.47 4.54
CA LEU A 68 0.58 4.80 3.65
C LEU A 68 -0.64 5.65 3.28
N PRO A 69 -1.33 6.36 4.21
CA PRO A 69 -2.49 7.18 3.84
C PRO A 69 -2.18 8.26 2.80
N THR A 70 -0.94 8.77 2.77
CA THR A 70 -0.48 9.75 1.78
C THR A 70 -0.07 9.08 0.47
N LEU A 71 0.52 7.89 0.53
CA LEU A 71 1.04 7.17 -0.64
C LEU A 71 -0.04 6.43 -1.43
N LEU A 72 -0.96 5.74 -0.74
CA LEU A 72 -2.00 4.91 -1.37
C LEU A 72 -2.88 5.67 -2.39
N PRO A 73 -3.26 6.94 -2.18
CA PRO A 73 -3.98 7.72 -3.19
C PRO A 73 -3.20 8.02 -4.48
N THR A 74 -1.87 7.91 -4.44
CA THR A 74 -0.96 8.21 -5.56
C THR A 74 -0.54 6.97 -6.37
N LEU A 75 -1.06 5.79 -6.02
CA LEU A 75 -0.83 4.55 -6.75
C LEU A 75 -1.22 4.70 -8.24
N ALA A 76 -0.36 4.20 -9.12
CA ALA A 76 -0.66 4.00 -10.52
C ALA A 76 -1.53 2.74 -10.66
N TYR A 77 -2.68 2.88 -11.31
CA TYR A 77 -3.55 1.74 -11.61
C TYR A 77 -3.03 1.09 -12.89
N THR A 78 -2.66 -0.19 -12.81
CA THR A 78 -1.97 -0.89 -13.89
C THR A 78 -2.93 -1.67 -14.77
N ASN A 79 -3.75 -2.53 -14.16
CA ASN A 79 -4.75 -3.34 -14.86
C ASN A 79 -5.83 -3.86 -13.91
N TYR A 80 -6.89 -4.43 -14.48
CA TYR A 80 -7.85 -5.27 -13.75
C TYR A 80 -8.22 -6.49 -14.59
N GLN A 81 -8.68 -7.56 -13.92
CA GLN A 81 -9.05 -8.82 -14.56
C GLN A 81 -10.38 -9.32 -14.01
N PHE A 82 -11.32 -9.69 -14.89
CA PHE A 82 -12.57 -10.33 -14.50
C PHE A 82 -12.38 -11.82 -14.24
N PHE A 83 -13.07 -12.31 -13.21
CA PHE A 83 -13.35 -13.72 -13.01
C PHE A 83 -14.76 -14.00 -13.53
N VAL A 84 -14.85 -14.93 -14.46
CA VAL A 84 -16.09 -15.26 -15.16
C VAL A 84 -16.53 -16.67 -14.77
N GLN A 85 -17.81 -16.82 -14.46
CA GLN A 85 -18.47 -18.09 -14.22
C GLN A 85 -19.71 -18.18 -15.11
N ASN A 86 -19.81 -19.24 -15.93
CA ASN A 86 -20.90 -19.42 -16.90
C ASN A 86 -21.12 -18.16 -17.78
N ASP A 87 -20.04 -17.68 -18.41
CA ASP A 87 -20.01 -16.49 -19.27
C ASP A 87 -20.46 -15.17 -18.60
N THR A 88 -20.60 -15.16 -17.26
CA THR A 88 -20.98 -13.98 -16.48
C THR A 88 -19.83 -13.55 -15.57
N PRO A 89 -19.38 -12.27 -15.62
CA PRO A 89 -18.45 -11.74 -14.64
C PRO A 89 -19.05 -11.78 -13.23
N VAL A 90 -18.35 -12.43 -12.29
CA VAL A 90 -18.79 -12.56 -10.89
C VAL A 90 -17.92 -11.76 -9.93
N ARG A 91 -16.69 -11.44 -10.33
CA ARG A 91 -15.69 -10.75 -9.52
C ARG A 91 -14.64 -10.13 -10.44
N LEU A 92 -13.87 -9.18 -9.94
CA LEU A 92 -12.66 -8.73 -10.61
C LEU A 92 -11.53 -8.47 -9.59
N THR A 93 -10.28 -8.60 -10.03
CA THR A 93 -9.13 -8.14 -9.24
C THR A 93 -8.47 -6.97 -9.96
N ALA A 94 -8.33 -5.85 -9.26
CA ALA A 94 -7.63 -4.66 -9.70
C ALA A 94 -6.21 -4.63 -9.11
N TYR A 95 -5.25 -4.20 -9.91
CA TYR A 95 -3.85 -4.10 -9.54
C TYR A 95 -3.39 -2.65 -9.60
N SER A 96 -2.57 -2.27 -8.65
CA SER A 96 -1.96 -0.94 -8.60
C SER A 96 -0.58 -1.01 -7.99
N ASP A 97 0.29 -0.10 -8.39
CA ASP A 97 1.63 0.00 -7.84
C ASP A 97 2.08 1.44 -7.61
N LEU A 98 3.13 1.57 -6.82
CA LEU A 98 3.88 2.80 -6.64
C LEU A 98 5.35 2.42 -6.65
N SER A 99 6.15 3.17 -7.40
CA SER A 99 7.60 3.21 -7.23
C SER A 99 8.02 4.67 -7.13
N ASN A 100 8.41 5.11 -5.94
CA ASN A 100 8.77 6.50 -5.69
C ASN A 100 9.73 6.63 -4.50
N ASN A 101 10.78 7.45 -4.64
CA ASN A 101 11.72 7.79 -3.56
C ASN A 101 12.24 6.56 -2.79
N GLY A 102 12.63 5.50 -3.53
CA GLY A 102 13.13 4.25 -2.96
C GLY A 102 12.05 3.35 -2.32
N SER A 103 10.80 3.81 -2.26
CA SER A 103 9.66 3.01 -1.81
C SER A 103 8.99 2.31 -2.98
N TYR A 104 8.52 1.09 -2.75
CA TYR A 104 7.74 0.30 -3.69
C TYR A 104 6.51 -0.27 -2.99
N ILE A 105 5.34 -0.11 -3.57
CA ILE A 105 4.10 -0.73 -3.09
C ILE A 105 3.46 -1.45 -4.26
N SER A 106 3.07 -2.70 -4.04
CA SER A 106 2.13 -3.42 -4.90
C SER A 106 0.84 -3.64 -4.13
N LEU A 107 -0.27 -3.45 -4.82
CA LEU A 107 -1.60 -3.55 -4.27
C LEU A 107 -2.48 -4.38 -5.21
N SER A 108 -3.20 -5.33 -4.65
CA SER A 108 -4.28 -6.02 -5.35
C SER A 108 -5.56 -5.93 -4.55
N SER A 109 -6.65 -5.54 -5.20
CA SER A 109 -7.96 -5.45 -4.59
C SER A 109 -8.95 -6.32 -5.35
N THR A 110 -9.73 -7.11 -4.62
CA THR A 110 -10.77 -7.97 -5.19
C THR A 110 -12.13 -7.33 -4.95
N LEU A 111 -12.90 -7.17 -6.03
CA LEU A 111 -14.17 -6.48 -6.07
C LEU A 111 -15.26 -7.42 -6.59
N ASP A 112 -16.47 -7.33 -6.04
CA ASP A 112 -17.66 -8.05 -6.49
C ASP A 112 -18.82 -7.08 -6.78
N GLN A 113 -20.01 -7.62 -7.08
CA GLN A 113 -21.17 -6.79 -7.41
C GLN A 113 -21.58 -5.82 -6.28
N SER A 114 -21.29 -6.13 -5.03
CA SER A 114 -21.61 -5.27 -3.88
C SER A 114 -20.81 -3.97 -3.87
N ASP A 115 -19.65 -3.94 -4.53
CA ASP A 115 -18.81 -2.75 -4.67
C ASP A 115 -19.34 -1.76 -5.74
N PHE A 116 -20.35 -2.17 -6.52
CA PHE A 116 -20.93 -1.39 -7.61
C PHE A 116 -22.44 -1.21 -7.42
N THR A 117 -22.84 -0.12 -6.76
CA THR A 117 -24.24 0.13 -6.40
C THR A 117 -25.11 0.57 -7.58
N ASN A 118 -24.52 1.22 -8.59
CA ASN A 118 -25.25 1.83 -9.70
C ASN A 118 -25.00 1.15 -11.05
N LYS A 119 -24.24 0.04 -11.07
CA LYS A 119 -23.78 -0.58 -12.30
C LYS A 119 -23.59 -2.08 -12.12
N ALA A 120 -24.01 -2.86 -13.11
CA ALA A 120 -23.68 -4.27 -13.17
C ALA A 120 -22.15 -4.43 -13.34
N ILE A 121 -21.57 -5.42 -12.66
CA ILE A 121 -20.13 -5.69 -12.69
C ILE A 121 -19.61 -5.93 -14.12
N GLU A 122 -20.42 -6.50 -15.01
CA GLU A 122 -20.08 -6.72 -16.42
C GLU A 122 -19.90 -5.43 -17.24
N SER A 123 -20.44 -4.31 -16.75
CA SER A 123 -20.43 -3.02 -17.43
C SER A 123 -19.41 -2.05 -16.82
N VAL A 124 -18.69 -2.42 -15.76
CA VAL A 124 -17.77 -1.51 -15.06
C VAL A 124 -16.57 -1.17 -15.94
N GLY A 125 -16.24 0.12 -15.97
CA GLY A 125 -15.06 0.65 -16.62
C GLY A 125 -13.96 0.97 -15.62
N TYR A 126 -12.85 1.44 -16.14
CA TYR A 126 -11.67 1.81 -15.36
C TYR A 126 -11.96 2.77 -14.19
N GLU A 127 -12.75 3.83 -14.41
CA GLU A 127 -13.07 4.81 -13.35
C GLU A 127 -13.99 4.25 -12.25
N ASP A 128 -14.86 3.30 -12.61
CA ASP A 128 -15.71 2.60 -11.64
C ASP A 128 -14.85 1.74 -10.71
N VAL A 129 -13.93 0.95 -11.29
CA VAL A 129 -12.98 0.10 -10.57
C VAL A 129 -12.09 0.95 -9.66
N LYS A 130 -11.50 2.03 -10.20
CA LYS A 130 -10.66 2.96 -9.45
C LYS A 130 -11.39 3.57 -8.26
N SER A 131 -12.66 3.94 -8.44
CA SER A 131 -13.48 4.50 -7.37
C SER A 131 -13.78 3.47 -6.28
N ALA A 132 -14.10 2.22 -6.66
CA ALA A 132 -14.33 1.14 -5.71
C ALA A 132 -13.07 0.81 -4.89
N VAL A 133 -11.91 0.71 -5.54
CA VAL A 133 -10.62 0.52 -4.84
C VAL A 133 -10.33 1.65 -3.86
N LYS A 134 -10.58 2.91 -4.23
CA LYS A 134 -10.44 4.06 -3.31
C LYS A 134 -11.33 3.94 -2.09
N THR A 135 -12.58 3.49 -2.26
CA THR A 135 -13.51 3.25 -1.14
C THR A 135 -12.93 2.21 -0.18
N ILE A 136 -12.46 1.07 -0.69
CA ILE A 136 -11.82 0.04 0.14
C ILE A 136 -10.60 0.59 0.88
N LEU A 137 -9.73 1.34 0.20
CA LEU A 137 -8.55 1.94 0.82
C LEU A 137 -8.92 2.88 1.96
N SER A 138 -9.97 3.70 1.81
CA SER A 138 -10.43 4.61 2.85
C SER A 138 -10.99 3.90 4.09
N GLN A 139 -11.57 2.71 3.91
CA GLN A 139 -12.08 1.87 5.01
C GLN A 139 -10.93 1.19 5.76
N GLU A 140 -9.92 0.71 5.02
CA GLU A 140 -8.78 0.00 5.60
C GLU A 140 -7.74 0.93 6.23
N PHE A 141 -7.64 2.16 5.72
CA PHE A 141 -6.70 3.21 6.12
C PHE A 141 -7.41 4.56 6.31
N PRO A 142 -8.24 4.72 7.36
CA PRO A 142 -8.90 5.98 7.63
C PRO A 142 -7.86 7.07 7.93
N THR A 143 -7.94 8.20 7.22
CA THR A 143 -7.22 9.41 7.59
C THR A 143 -7.81 9.92 8.90
N SER A 144 -7.06 9.82 10.00
CA SER A 144 -7.43 10.40 11.30
C SER A 144 -7.45 11.93 11.24
#